data_AF-A0A3N1PNV0-F1
#
_entry.id   AF-A0A3N1PNV0-F1
#
_cell.length_a   1.000
_cell.length_b   1.000
_cell.length_c   1.000
_cell.angle_alpha   90.00
_cell.angle_beta   90.00
_cell.angle_gamma   90.00
#
_symmetry.space_group_name_H-M   'P 1'
#
loop_
_entity.id
_entity.type
_entity.pdbx_description
1 polymer ?
#
loop_
_entity_poly.entity_id
_entity_poly.type
_entity_poly.pdbx_seq_one_letter_code
_entity_poly.pdbx_strand_id
1 'polypeptide(L)'
;MTTVRSAVSWPNDKTYLFHADDTYDRYDSVTGGLEEAGLPISRWSGLPRSPDAFVWWGAGKAYAFTEDVYFRYDAVADRVDPEYLVPDDPFTVAFGWAGMPDGSGGGTDWRTGVDAAVNWGNGKLYFFKGDSYVRYDITADRVDPGYPRTIAGNWTGLFTEGVDAVVHPGGRFAYFFRGEEFQRFDVDADRVDASGSLDASFRLAPTPPGALAPARLLTAVQANQLMADLVRRGVLTLKSPAFVDGPAGIVSPKPGQRVVVSPPSFGTVRYTNQIAPASAVIDNLDQSMLIALYRLTRWIDSSAPDVTELLHLGIGHGGPNLKDCHNQGRALDLSGFAGQSDGAAFTRSVKKDWGNLPRPPGVKVRISPATDALGYGLFTTAFRFATFECEATAIGPANKWPMPELGGTGFVIYPDYAPDAPAGSANAALRQAHQDHVHMQVGVTVLP
;
A
#
# COMPACT_ATOMS: atom_id res chain seq x y z
N MET A 1 19.25 26.13 10.97
CA MET A 1 17.89 26.22 10.37
C MET A 1 16.89 25.72 11.42
N THR A 2 15.57 25.88 11.24
CA THR A 2 14.63 25.18 12.13
C THR A 2 14.67 23.69 11.80
N THR A 3 14.66 22.85 12.83
CA THR A 3 14.78 21.40 12.65
C THR A 3 13.48 20.83 12.09
N VAL A 4 13.59 19.86 11.19
CA VAL A 4 12.42 19.11 10.69
C VAL A 4 11.86 18.29 11.85
N ARG A 5 10.57 18.47 12.08
CA ARG A 5 9.79 17.80 13.11
C ARG A 5 9.01 16.61 12.57
N SER A 6 8.55 16.68 11.33
CA SER A 6 7.86 15.58 10.66
C SER A 6 7.86 15.78 9.16
N ALA A 7 7.50 14.74 8.41
CA ALA A 7 7.44 14.79 6.97
C ALA A 7 6.31 13.90 6.45
N VAL A 8 5.68 14.31 5.35
CA VAL A 8 4.66 13.48 4.69
C VAL A 8 4.73 13.67 3.17
N SER A 9 4.62 12.58 2.43
CA SER A 9 4.35 12.63 0.99
C SER A 9 2.87 12.40 0.74
N TRP A 10 2.35 13.04 -0.31
CA TRP A 10 0.91 13.11 -0.56
C TRP A 10 0.56 12.67 -1.99
N PRO A 11 -0.67 12.19 -2.26
CA PRO A 11 -1.07 11.73 -3.60
C PRO A 11 -1.07 12.80 -4.72
N ASN A 12 -0.76 14.05 -4.40
CA ASN A 12 -0.60 15.15 -5.36
C ASN A 12 0.86 15.30 -5.86
N ASP A 13 1.68 14.26 -5.66
CA ASP A 13 3.10 14.21 -5.98
C ASP A 13 3.97 15.23 -5.21
N LYS A 14 3.48 15.74 -4.08
CA LYS A 14 4.24 16.65 -3.21
C LYS A 14 4.71 15.96 -1.93
N THR A 15 5.81 16.47 -1.42
CA THR A 15 6.39 16.10 -0.13
C THR A 15 6.51 17.34 0.73
N TYR A 16 6.12 17.23 1.99
CA TYR A 16 6.06 18.33 2.94
C TYR A 16 6.97 18.03 4.11
N LEU A 17 7.88 18.95 4.44
CA LEU A 17 8.73 18.87 5.63
C LEU A 17 8.24 19.92 6.61
N PHE A 18 7.71 19.49 7.76
CA PHE A 18 7.20 20.37 8.81
C PHE A 18 8.30 20.66 9.82
N HIS A 19 8.41 21.91 10.22
CA HIS A 19 9.49 22.42 11.07
C HIS A 19 9.00 22.73 12.47
N ALA A 20 9.92 22.77 13.43
CA ALA A 20 9.61 23.01 14.84
C ALA A 20 9.02 24.41 15.13
N ASP A 21 9.10 25.36 14.21
CA ASP A 21 8.56 26.72 14.31
C ASP A 21 7.16 26.88 13.68
N ASP A 22 6.44 25.77 13.50
CA ASP A 22 5.09 25.73 12.92
C ASP A 22 5.02 26.24 11.47
N THR A 23 6.14 26.09 10.75
CA THR A 23 6.20 26.26 9.30
C THR A 23 6.45 24.92 8.58
N TYR A 24 6.31 24.90 7.26
CA TYR A 24 6.68 23.75 6.44
C TYR A 24 7.22 24.18 5.07
N ASP A 25 8.05 23.32 4.51
CA ASP A 25 8.54 23.41 3.14
C ASP A 25 7.80 22.41 2.24
N ARG A 26 7.48 22.80 1.02
CA ARG A 26 6.86 21.94 0.01
C ARG A 26 7.84 21.65 -1.12
N TYR A 27 8.07 20.37 -1.35
CA TYR A 27 8.88 19.83 -2.44
C TYR A 27 7.99 19.22 -3.52
N ASP A 28 8.41 19.39 -4.77
CA ASP A 28 7.90 18.60 -5.87
C ASP A 28 8.60 17.25 -5.89
N SER A 29 7.87 16.16 -5.63
CA SER A 29 8.48 14.83 -5.58
C SER A 29 8.86 14.33 -6.98
N VAL A 30 8.25 14.90 -8.04
CA VAL A 30 8.54 14.51 -9.42
C VAL A 30 9.91 15.00 -9.85
N THR A 31 10.21 16.28 -9.61
CA THR A 31 11.51 16.87 -9.96
C THR A 31 12.53 16.80 -8.84
N GLY A 32 12.07 16.60 -7.60
CA GLY A 32 12.88 16.62 -6.38
C GLY A 32 13.18 18.02 -5.84
N GLY A 33 12.70 19.06 -6.52
CA GLY A 33 12.96 20.46 -6.20
C GLY A 33 12.12 20.99 -5.04
N LEU A 34 12.70 21.90 -4.27
CA LEU A 34 11.96 22.75 -3.35
C LEU A 34 11.09 23.73 -4.16
N GLU A 35 9.78 23.75 -3.90
CA GLU A 35 8.85 24.68 -4.56
C GLU A 35 8.61 25.95 -3.75
N GLU A 36 8.35 25.79 -2.46
CA GLU A 36 7.98 26.87 -1.55
C GLU A 36 8.44 26.52 -0.15
N ALA A 37 8.93 27.52 0.61
CA ALA A 37 9.51 27.32 1.93
C ALA A 37 8.88 28.25 2.97
N GLY A 38 8.90 27.85 4.24
CA GLY A 38 8.41 28.66 5.36
C GLY A 38 6.90 28.93 5.31
N LEU A 39 6.13 28.01 4.75
CA LEU A 39 4.66 28.12 4.72
C LEU A 39 4.08 27.88 6.11
N PRO A 40 3.07 28.63 6.57
CA PRO A 40 2.54 28.46 7.91
C PRO A 40 1.68 27.19 8.02
N ILE A 41 1.78 26.48 9.14
CA ILE A 41 0.99 25.27 9.42
C ILE A 41 -0.53 25.53 9.34
N SER A 42 -0.98 26.77 9.53
CA SER A 42 -2.39 27.16 9.43
C SER A 42 -3.03 26.89 8.06
N ARG A 43 -2.23 26.59 7.02
CA ARG A 43 -2.75 26.07 5.74
C ARG A 43 -3.27 24.63 5.82
N TRP A 44 -2.81 23.85 6.80
CA TRP A 44 -3.33 22.52 7.13
C TRP A 44 -4.46 22.65 8.16
N SER A 45 -5.66 22.93 7.66
CA SER A 45 -6.78 23.37 8.50
C SER A 45 -7.08 22.38 9.63
N GLY A 46 -7.08 22.90 10.86
CA GLY A 46 -7.38 22.13 12.08
C GLY A 46 -6.16 21.50 12.76
N LEU A 47 -4.97 21.51 12.16
CA LEU A 47 -3.74 21.15 12.89
C LEU A 47 -3.32 22.29 13.82
N PRO A 48 -3.08 22.04 15.12
CA PRO A 48 -2.76 23.09 16.09
C PRO A 48 -1.30 23.58 16.00
N ARG A 49 -0.40 22.74 15.50
CA ARG A 49 1.06 22.95 15.40
C ARG A 49 1.64 21.95 14.39
N SER A 50 2.91 22.11 14.04
CA SER A 50 3.65 21.07 13.33
C SER A 50 3.60 19.77 14.14
N PRO A 51 3.17 18.65 13.57
CA PRO A 51 3.07 17.39 14.29
C PRO A 51 4.45 16.77 14.52
N ASP A 52 4.55 15.96 15.58
CA ASP A 52 5.73 15.14 15.90
C ASP A 52 5.91 14.02 14.87
N ALA A 53 4.81 13.46 14.36
CA ALA A 53 4.85 12.53 13.24
C ALA A 53 3.62 12.75 12.35
N PHE A 54 3.77 12.57 11.03
CA PHE A 54 2.65 12.69 10.12
C PHE A 54 2.72 11.58 9.07
N VAL A 55 1.69 10.74 9.03
CA VAL A 55 1.65 9.61 8.10
C VAL A 55 0.39 9.66 7.24
N TRP A 56 0.58 9.56 5.93
CA TRP A 56 -0.51 9.29 5.02
C TRP A 56 -0.89 7.80 5.11
N TRP A 57 -2.09 7.52 5.60
CA TRP A 57 -2.55 6.15 5.84
C TRP A 57 -2.97 5.47 4.53
N GLY A 58 -3.59 6.24 3.63
CA GLY A 58 -4.28 5.72 2.45
C GLY A 58 -5.75 6.11 2.47
N ALA A 59 -6.52 5.65 1.49
CA ALA A 59 -7.98 5.85 1.42
C ALA A 59 -8.48 7.30 1.65
N GLY A 60 -7.66 8.32 1.37
CA GLY A 60 -8.00 9.73 1.62
C GLY A 60 -7.89 10.18 3.09
N LYS A 61 -7.19 9.42 3.93
CA LYS A 61 -6.95 9.73 5.34
C LYS A 61 -5.45 9.77 5.66
N ALA A 62 -5.10 10.64 6.60
CA ALA A 62 -3.77 10.74 7.19
C ALA A 62 -3.89 11.01 8.69
N TYR A 63 -2.81 10.78 9.44
CA TYR A 63 -2.78 10.93 10.90
C TYR A 63 -1.57 11.74 11.32
N ALA A 64 -1.83 12.85 12.00
CA ALA A 64 -0.84 13.76 12.56
C ALA A 64 -0.80 13.55 14.08
N PHE A 65 0.36 13.21 14.63
CA PHE A 65 0.57 12.91 16.04
C PHE A 65 1.19 14.10 16.74
N THR A 66 0.79 14.35 17.97
CA THR A 66 1.36 15.40 18.83
C THR A 66 1.31 14.88 20.25
N GLU A 67 2.47 14.67 20.86
CA GLU A 67 2.56 14.04 22.19
C GLU A 67 1.76 12.72 22.19
N ASP A 68 0.87 12.51 23.15
CA ASP A 68 0.05 11.31 23.29
C ASP A 68 -1.26 11.32 22.49
N VAL A 69 -1.54 12.39 21.73
CA VAL A 69 -2.77 12.56 20.94
C VAL A 69 -2.51 12.51 19.43
N TYR A 70 -3.57 12.32 18.66
CA TYR A 70 -3.50 12.38 17.20
C TYR A 70 -4.75 12.99 16.57
N PHE A 71 -4.56 13.57 15.38
CA PHE A 71 -5.60 14.17 14.56
C PHE A 71 -5.71 13.39 13.25
N ARG A 72 -6.93 12.98 12.89
CA ARG A 72 -7.19 12.40 11.57
C ARG A 72 -7.47 13.52 10.56
N TYR A 73 -6.65 13.59 9.52
CA TYR A 73 -6.79 14.55 8.43
C TYR A 73 -7.51 13.91 7.24
N ASP A 74 -8.54 14.57 6.74
CA ASP A 74 -9.23 14.19 5.50
C ASP A 74 -8.53 14.85 4.32
N ALA A 75 -7.92 14.04 3.46
CA ALA A 75 -7.15 14.52 2.33
C ALA A 75 -8.00 15.12 1.20
N VAL A 76 -9.30 14.80 1.16
CA VAL A 76 -10.23 15.32 0.15
C VAL A 76 -10.84 16.63 0.63
N ALA A 77 -11.24 16.69 1.91
CA ALA A 77 -11.77 17.91 2.51
C ALA A 77 -10.67 18.93 2.88
N ASP A 78 -9.41 18.50 2.84
CA ASP A 78 -8.21 19.27 3.16
C ASP A 78 -8.29 19.94 4.54
N ARG A 79 -8.64 19.13 5.55
CA ARG A 79 -8.73 19.54 6.95
C ARG A 79 -8.75 18.35 7.90
N VAL A 80 -8.47 18.60 9.18
CA VAL A 80 -8.76 17.67 10.27
C VAL A 80 -10.26 17.36 10.33
N ASP A 81 -10.58 16.09 10.51
CA ASP A 81 -11.96 15.64 10.69
C ASP A 81 -12.57 16.30 11.93
N PRO A 82 -13.79 16.88 11.87
CA PRO A 82 -14.36 17.66 12.96
C PRO A 82 -14.43 16.94 14.31
N GLU A 83 -14.58 15.61 14.32
CA GLU A 83 -14.59 14.80 15.54
C GLU A 83 -13.25 14.84 16.29
N TYR A 84 -12.13 15.04 15.59
CA TYR A 84 -10.78 15.12 16.19
C TYR A 84 -10.42 16.52 16.70
N LEU A 85 -11.32 17.50 16.54
CA LEU A 85 -11.11 18.86 17.03
C LEU A 85 -11.70 19.07 18.43
N VAL A 86 -12.22 18.03 19.08
CA VAL A 86 -12.86 18.11 20.39
C VAL A 86 -11.78 18.12 21.48
N PRO A 87 -11.53 19.26 22.15
CA PRO A 87 -10.40 19.39 23.07
C PRO A 87 -10.61 18.65 24.40
N ASP A 88 -11.88 18.44 24.80
CA ASP A 88 -12.22 17.82 26.09
C ASP A 88 -12.22 16.27 26.05
N ASP A 89 -12.14 15.68 24.85
CA ASP A 89 -12.09 14.22 24.64
C ASP A 89 -11.12 13.88 23.49
N PRO A 90 -9.80 14.08 23.69
CA PRO A 90 -8.83 13.92 22.63
C PRO A 90 -8.64 12.44 22.27
N PHE A 91 -8.50 12.17 20.97
CA PHE A 91 -8.12 10.84 20.50
C PHE A 91 -6.66 10.57 20.82
N THR A 92 -6.43 9.68 21.78
CA THR A 92 -5.09 9.34 22.27
C THR A 92 -4.55 8.08 21.60
N VAL A 93 -3.23 8.01 21.46
CA VAL A 93 -2.52 6.86 20.87
C VAL A 93 -2.86 5.57 21.63
N ALA A 94 -3.02 5.66 22.96
CA ALA A 94 -3.38 4.53 23.81
C ALA A 94 -4.67 3.80 23.40
N PHE A 95 -5.65 4.51 22.86
CA PHE A 95 -6.95 3.95 22.50
C PHE A 95 -7.12 3.76 21.00
N GLY A 96 -6.54 4.66 20.19
CA GLY A 96 -6.72 4.66 18.74
C GLY A 96 -5.80 3.74 17.95
N TRP A 97 -4.69 3.29 18.55
CA TRP A 97 -3.64 2.55 17.85
C TRP A 97 -3.37 1.21 18.55
N ALA A 98 -4.10 0.19 18.14
CA ALA A 98 -4.09 -1.10 18.83
C ALA A 98 -2.69 -1.76 18.80
N GLY A 99 -2.31 -2.34 19.94
CA GLY A 99 -1.03 -3.03 20.09
C GLY A 99 0.19 -2.12 20.29
N MET A 100 0.01 -0.80 20.37
CA MET A 100 1.10 0.09 20.79
C MET A 100 1.64 -0.33 22.17
N PRO A 101 2.96 -0.56 22.32
CA PRO A 101 3.52 -1.00 23.60
C PRO A 101 3.27 0.00 24.72
N ASP A 102 2.86 -0.50 25.89
CA ASP A 102 2.44 0.30 27.04
C ASP A 102 3.55 0.53 28.09
N GLY A 103 4.77 0.06 27.82
CA GLY A 103 5.91 0.14 28.72
C GLY A 103 5.85 -0.81 29.93
N SER A 104 4.75 -1.55 30.15
CA SER A 104 4.58 -2.42 31.34
C SER A 104 5.63 -3.53 31.44
N GLY A 105 6.24 -3.91 30.31
CA GLY A 105 7.35 -4.86 30.21
C GLY A 105 8.75 -4.29 30.48
N GLY A 106 8.86 -3.04 30.96
CA GLY A 106 10.14 -2.37 31.21
C GLY A 106 10.77 -1.68 30.00
N GLY A 107 10.00 -1.46 28.93
CA GLY A 107 10.41 -0.72 27.73
C GLY A 107 9.75 0.66 27.64
N THR A 108 10.02 1.39 26.56
CA THR A 108 9.39 2.68 26.26
C THR A 108 7.87 2.54 26.15
N ASP A 109 7.11 3.46 26.76
CA ASP A 109 5.67 3.57 26.51
C ASP A 109 5.46 4.36 25.20
N TRP A 110 4.95 3.67 24.17
CA TRP A 110 4.69 4.23 22.85
C TRP A 110 3.38 5.01 22.78
N ARG A 111 2.54 4.86 23.80
CA ARG A 111 1.24 5.54 23.86
C ARG A 111 1.36 6.99 24.28
N THR A 112 2.53 7.41 24.77
CA THR A 112 2.82 8.81 25.12
C THR A 112 3.37 9.62 23.95
N GLY A 113 3.37 9.04 22.74
CA GLY A 113 3.76 9.71 21.50
C GLY A 113 4.81 8.97 20.69
N VAL A 114 5.01 9.43 19.46
CA VAL A 114 5.94 8.86 18.46
C VAL A 114 6.77 9.98 17.83
N ASP A 115 8.01 9.66 17.46
CA ASP A 115 8.97 10.65 16.96
C ASP A 115 8.90 10.78 15.44
N ALA A 116 8.58 9.71 14.72
CA ALA A 116 8.38 9.76 13.28
C ALA A 116 7.47 8.62 12.80
N ALA A 117 6.81 8.79 11.66
CA ALA A 117 5.93 7.77 11.08
C ALA A 117 5.98 7.79 9.56
N VAL A 118 5.98 6.62 8.93
CA VAL A 118 5.95 6.47 7.47
C VAL A 118 5.09 5.30 7.03
N ASN A 119 4.36 5.49 5.94
CA ASN A 119 3.75 4.39 5.21
C ASN A 119 4.77 3.84 4.21
N TRP A 120 5.14 2.56 4.35
CA TRP A 120 6.21 1.96 3.55
C TRP A 120 5.73 1.44 2.18
N GLY A 121 4.46 1.66 1.84
CA GLY A 121 3.86 1.22 0.58
C GLY A 121 3.70 -0.30 0.44
N ASN A 122 3.84 -1.03 1.54
CA ASN A 122 3.73 -2.49 1.60
C ASN A 122 2.63 -2.96 2.58
N GLY A 123 1.65 -2.10 2.88
CA GLY A 123 0.57 -2.42 3.82
C GLY A 123 0.98 -2.26 5.29
N LYS A 124 2.20 -1.78 5.57
CA LYS A 124 2.70 -1.51 6.91
C LYS A 124 3.02 -0.02 7.10
N LEU A 125 2.70 0.48 8.28
CA LEU A 125 3.25 1.74 8.79
C LEU A 125 4.40 1.42 9.73
N TYR A 126 5.41 2.28 9.74
CA TYR A 126 6.52 2.19 10.68
C TYR A 126 6.52 3.45 11.52
N PHE A 127 6.54 3.26 12.84
CA PHE A 127 6.66 4.33 13.82
C PHE A 127 8.01 4.21 14.50
N PHE A 128 8.68 5.35 14.69
CA PHE A 128 9.98 5.44 15.35
C PHE A 128 9.83 6.19 16.68
N LYS A 129 10.59 5.77 17.69
CA LYS A 129 10.66 6.42 19.00
C LYS A 129 11.97 6.06 19.69
N GLY A 130 12.80 7.06 19.96
CA GLY A 130 14.17 6.84 20.44
C GLY A 130 14.93 5.90 19.50
N ASP A 131 15.67 4.96 20.07
CA ASP A 131 16.49 3.98 19.32
C ASP A 131 15.70 2.82 18.68
N SER A 132 14.38 2.88 18.71
CA SER A 132 13.49 1.76 18.44
C SER A 132 12.39 2.12 17.44
N TYR A 133 11.76 1.09 16.87
CA TYR A 133 10.64 1.22 15.95
C TYR A 133 9.58 0.13 16.21
N VAL A 134 8.33 0.44 15.90
CA VAL A 134 7.24 -0.54 15.79
C VAL A 134 6.72 -0.58 14.36
N ARG A 135 6.26 -1.76 13.93
CA ARG A 135 5.60 -1.96 12.64
C ARG A 135 4.11 -2.20 12.87
N TYR A 136 3.28 -1.35 12.29
CA TYR A 136 1.82 -1.43 12.38
C TYR A 136 1.26 -2.01 11.08
N ASP A 137 0.44 -3.04 11.19
CA ASP A 137 -0.24 -3.66 10.07
C ASP A 137 -1.57 -2.96 9.81
N ILE A 138 -1.69 -2.34 8.63
CA ILE A 138 -2.91 -1.65 8.18
C ILE A 138 -4.07 -2.64 8.00
N THR A 139 -3.77 -3.87 7.59
CA THR A 139 -4.76 -4.94 7.39
C THR A 139 -5.22 -5.55 8.70
N ALA A 140 -4.34 -5.74 9.68
CA ALA A 140 -4.74 -6.25 10.98
C ALA A 140 -5.26 -5.13 11.92
N ASP A 141 -4.99 -3.87 11.55
CA ASP A 141 -5.22 -2.67 12.35
C ASP A 141 -4.63 -2.79 13.76
N ARG A 142 -3.34 -3.16 13.82
CA ARG A 142 -2.57 -3.33 15.06
C ARG A 142 -1.07 -3.42 14.81
N VAL A 143 -0.28 -3.21 15.85
CA VAL A 143 1.16 -3.53 15.84
C VAL A 143 1.39 -5.03 15.62
N ASP A 144 2.36 -5.35 14.77
CA ASP A 144 2.82 -6.72 14.51
C ASP A 144 3.41 -7.34 15.80
N PRO A 145 3.25 -8.66 16.02
CA PRO A 145 3.94 -9.35 17.12
C PRO A 145 5.47 -9.22 17.02
N GLY A 146 6.15 -9.16 18.17
CA GLY A 146 7.62 -9.10 18.25
C GLY A 146 8.21 -7.70 18.06
N TYR A 147 7.38 -6.66 18.23
CA TYR A 147 7.78 -5.26 18.31
C TYR A 147 7.57 -4.72 19.74
N PRO A 148 8.31 -3.67 20.16
CA PRO A 148 9.26 -2.88 19.38
C PRO A 148 10.57 -3.62 19.06
N ARG A 149 11.29 -3.14 18.05
CA ARG A 149 12.64 -3.60 17.68
C ARG A 149 13.59 -2.42 17.63
N THR A 150 14.88 -2.66 17.86
CA THR A 150 15.92 -1.63 17.74
C THR A 150 16.12 -1.23 16.29
N ILE A 151 16.38 0.05 16.04
CA ILE A 151 16.77 0.53 14.71
C ILE A 151 18.10 -0.12 14.30
N ALA A 152 19.06 -0.15 15.24
CA ALA A 152 20.33 -0.83 15.06
C ALA A 152 20.13 -2.30 14.66
N GLY A 153 20.73 -2.68 13.53
CA GLY A 153 20.69 -4.04 12.98
C GLY A 153 19.45 -4.38 12.15
N ASN A 154 18.37 -3.61 12.24
CA ASN A 154 17.15 -3.84 11.43
C ASN A 154 17.01 -2.84 10.27
N TRP A 155 17.65 -1.66 10.37
CA TRP A 155 17.69 -0.65 9.31
C TRP A 155 19.14 -0.38 8.92
N THR A 156 19.62 -1.04 7.86
CA THR A 156 21.05 -1.07 7.53
C THR A 156 21.59 0.34 7.26
N GLY A 157 22.49 0.81 8.13
CA GLY A 157 23.16 2.12 8.01
C GLY A 157 22.36 3.31 8.50
N LEU A 158 21.13 3.12 9.01
CA LEU A 158 20.27 4.18 9.52
C LEU A 158 20.76 4.71 10.88
N PHE A 159 20.40 5.96 11.21
CA PHE A 159 20.56 6.56 12.53
C PHE A 159 20.07 5.61 13.64
N THR A 160 20.96 5.18 14.52
CA THR A 160 20.63 4.17 15.54
C THR A 160 20.00 4.77 16.79
N GLU A 161 20.32 6.02 17.12
CA GLU A 161 19.86 6.67 18.34
C GLU A 161 18.45 7.32 18.17
N GLY A 162 17.79 7.12 17.02
CA GLY A 162 16.49 7.72 16.67
C GLY A 162 16.42 8.59 15.40
N VAL A 163 15.18 8.96 15.06
CA VAL A 163 14.77 9.62 13.81
C VAL A 163 13.74 10.69 14.15
N ASP A 164 13.95 11.92 13.68
CA ASP A 164 13.04 13.05 13.93
C ASP A 164 11.92 13.12 12.88
N ALA A 165 12.20 12.69 11.65
CA ALA A 165 11.19 12.58 10.61
C ALA A 165 11.58 11.53 9.57
N VAL A 166 10.59 10.97 8.90
CA VAL A 166 10.80 10.05 7.77
C VAL A 166 9.78 10.31 6.68
N VAL A 167 10.18 10.17 5.43
CA VAL A 167 9.26 10.24 4.30
C VAL A 167 9.63 9.26 3.19
N HIS A 168 8.60 8.66 2.59
CA HIS A 168 8.73 7.82 1.41
C HIS A 168 7.78 8.29 0.30
N PRO A 169 8.30 8.95 -0.75
CA PRO A 169 7.47 9.42 -1.87
C PRO A 169 6.89 8.32 -2.78
N GLY A 170 7.14 7.03 -2.48
CA GLY A 170 6.65 5.88 -3.25
C GLY A 170 7.62 5.35 -4.32
N GLY A 171 8.76 6.02 -4.53
CA GLY A 171 9.83 5.59 -5.44
C GLY A 171 10.84 4.64 -4.79
N ARG A 172 12.08 4.63 -5.33
CA ARG A 172 13.20 3.83 -4.82
C ARG A 172 13.72 4.30 -3.46
N PHE A 173 13.60 5.59 -3.17
CA PHE A 173 14.27 6.18 -2.03
C PHE A 173 13.29 6.70 -0.99
N ALA A 174 13.59 6.39 0.28
CA ALA A 174 13.03 7.06 1.44
C ALA A 174 14.10 7.97 2.07
N TYR A 175 13.66 8.95 2.87
CA TYR A 175 14.53 9.92 3.52
C TYR A 175 14.23 9.96 5.00
N PHE A 176 15.27 9.86 5.81
CA PHE A 176 15.23 9.93 7.26
C PHE A 176 15.99 11.18 7.71
N PHE A 177 15.43 11.92 8.65
CA PHE A 177 15.96 13.19 9.10
C PHE A 177 16.29 13.11 10.59
N ARG A 178 17.38 13.77 10.97
CA ARG A 178 17.76 13.96 12.36
C ARG A 178 18.58 15.23 12.51
N GLY A 179 18.13 16.14 13.36
CA GLY A 179 18.74 17.45 13.54
C GLY A 179 18.82 18.21 12.21
N GLU A 180 20.05 18.54 11.79
CA GLU A 180 20.33 19.23 10.52
C GLU A 180 20.89 18.27 9.46
N GLU A 181 20.66 16.96 9.59
CA GLU A 181 21.14 15.92 8.68
C GLU A 181 20.00 15.07 8.11
N PHE A 182 20.26 14.48 6.94
CA PHE A 182 19.42 13.46 6.33
C PHE A 182 20.22 12.22 5.93
N GLN A 183 19.54 11.09 5.89
CA GLN A 183 19.98 9.84 5.26
C GLN A 183 18.98 9.42 4.19
N ARG A 184 19.50 9.06 3.02
CA ARG A 184 18.70 8.45 1.94
C ARG A 184 18.80 6.94 2.06
N PHE A 185 17.65 6.29 2.15
CA PHE A 185 17.51 4.85 2.21
C PHE A 185 17.06 4.32 0.86
N ASP A 186 17.85 3.43 0.27
CA ASP A 186 17.49 2.70 -0.93
C ASP A 186 16.61 1.52 -0.54
N VAL A 187 15.32 1.63 -0.84
CA VAL A 187 14.29 0.64 -0.49
C VAL A 187 14.52 -0.69 -1.22
N ASP A 188 15.14 -0.68 -2.41
CA ASP A 188 15.43 -1.91 -3.15
C ASP A 188 16.66 -2.64 -2.60
N ALA A 189 17.66 -1.87 -2.15
CA ALA A 189 18.89 -2.42 -1.57
C ALA A 189 18.80 -2.64 -0.05
N ASP A 190 17.68 -2.23 0.57
CA ASP A 190 17.39 -2.30 2.00
C ASP A 190 18.50 -1.71 2.89
N ARG A 191 19.01 -0.54 2.48
CA ARG A 191 20.09 0.15 3.21
C ARG A 191 20.18 1.63 2.89
N VAL A 192 20.77 2.39 3.81
CA VAL A 192 21.24 3.76 3.56
C VAL A 192 22.32 3.75 2.48
N ASP A 193 22.16 4.60 1.47
CA ASP A 193 23.10 4.73 0.35
C ASP A 193 23.72 6.13 0.22
N ALA A 194 23.14 7.13 0.89
CA ALA A 194 23.67 8.48 0.95
C ALA A 194 23.29 9.18 2.25
N SER A 195 24.06 10.20 2.63
CA SER A 195 23.78 11.06 3.79
C SER A 195 24.28 12.46 3.49
N GLY A 196 23.74 13.47 4.15
CA GLY A 196 24.20 14.85 3.98
C GLY A 196 23.50 15.82 4.90
N SER A 197 23.92 17.09 4.83
CA SER A 197 23.28 18.18 5.55
C SER A 197 21.94 18.54 4.94
N LEU A 198 20.97 18.85 5.79
CA LEU A 198 19.69 19.41 5.40
C LEU A 198 19.80 20.93 5.29
N ASP A 199 20.27 21.39 4.13
CA ASP A 199 20.41 22.82 3.82
C ASP A 199 19.68 23.19 2.52
N ALA A 200 19.88 24.40 2.01
CA ALA A 200 19.26 24.90 0.79
C ALA A 200 19.59 24.08 -0.48
N SER A 201 20.62 23.21 -0.43
CA SER A 201 20.99 22.30 -1.50
C SER A 201 20.26 20.96 -1.46
N PHE A 202 19.57 20.62 -0.36
CA PHE A 202 18.83 19.37 -0.23
C PHE A 202 17.78 19.21 -1.35
N ARG A 203 17.77 18.05 -1.99
CA ARG A 203 16.80 17.66 -3.02
C ARG A 203 16.37 16.22 -2.81
N LEU A 204 15.10 15.95 -3.11
CA LEU A 204 14.62 14.58 -3.23
C LEU A 204 15.11 14.00 -4.57
N ALA A 205 15.23 12.67 -4.62
CA ALA A 205 15.42 11.98 -5.88
C ALA A 205 14.09 12.03 -6.66
N PRO A 206 14.12 12.30 -7.98
CA PRO A 206 12.93 12.28 -8.81
C PRO A 206 12.14 10.98 -8.65
N THR A 207 10.84 11.12 -8.40
CA THR A 207 9.89 10.01 -8.28
C THR A 207 8.87 10.11 -9.41
N PRO A 208 8.53 9.03 -10.13
CA PRO A 208 7.49 9.09 -11.15
C PRO A 208 6.16 9.59 -10.57
N PRO A 209 5.41 10.44 -11.30
CA PRO A 209 4.13 10.95 -10.82
C PRO A 209 3.11 9.82 -10.62
N GLY A 210 2.22 9.99 -9.65
CA GLY A 210 1.25 8.98 -9.23
C GLY A 210 1.83 7.88 -8.33
N ALA A 211 3.05 8.00 -7.82
CA ALA A 211 3.70 6.95 -7.03
C ALA A 211 2.92 6.55 -5.76
N LEU A 212 2.19 7.49 -5.15
CA LEU A 212 1.30 7.23 -4.00
C LEU A 212 -0.18 7.11 -4.39
N ALA A 213 -0.53 7.42 -5.65
CA ALA A 213 -1.90 7.30 -6.11
C ALA A 213 -2.29 5.81 -6.26
N PRO A 214 -3.50 5.42 -5.83
CA PRO A 214 -4.05 4.10 -6.14
C PRO A 214 -4.01 3.77 -7.62
N ALA A 215 -3.73 2.51 -7.96
CA ALA A 215 -3.63 2.02 -9.33
C ALA A 215 -4.87 2.35 -10.16
N ARG A 216 -6.08 2.25 -9.57
CA ARG A 216 -7.33 2.61 -10.26
C ARG A 216 -7.44 4.08 -10.67
N LEU A 217 -6.67 4.97 -10.05
CA LEU A 217 -6.67 6.42 -10.31
C LEU A 217 -5.51 6.85 -11.21
N LEU A 218 -4.60 5.94 -11.56
CA LEU A 218 -3.48 6.26 -12.42
C LEU A 218 -3.97 6.58 -13.83
N THR A 219 -3.49 7.69 -14.38
CA THR A 219 -3.57 7.94 -15.82
C THR A 219 -2.66 6.96 -16.56
N ALA A 220 -2.93 6.76 -17.85
CA ALA A 220 -2.07 5.94 -18.71
C ALA A 220 -0.60 6.41 -18.74
N VAL A 221 -0.37 7.72 -18.59
CA VAL A 221 1.00 8.30 -18.55
C VAL A 221 1.68 7.95 -17.24
N GLN A 222 1.01 8.16 -16.10
CA GLN A 222 1.57 7.83 -14.78
C GLN A 222 1.87 6.32 -14.67
N ALA A 223 0.93 5.47 -15.08
CA ALA A 223 1.14 4.02 -15.07
C ALA A 223 2.32 3.58 -15.95
N ASN A 224 2.48 4.19 -17.12
CA ASN A 224 3.62 3.93 -18.01
C ASN A 224 4.95 4.37 -17.39
N GLN A 225 4.99 5.54 -16.74
CA GLN A 225 6.18 6.06 -16.10
C GLN A 225 6.59 5.25 -14.87
N LEU A 226 5.62 4.82 -14.05
CA LEU A 226 5.86 3.93 -12.92
C LEU A 226 6.36 2.55 -13.39
N MET A 227 5.76 1.99 -14.45
CA MET A 227 6.24 0.73 -15.04
C MET A 227 7.68 0.88 -15.55
N ALA A 228 7.99 1.98 -16.24
CA ALA A 228 9.34 2.25 -16.72
C ALA A 228 10.35 2.39 -15.58
N ASP A 229 9.98 3.02 -14.46
CA ASP A 229 10.82 3.08 -13.26
C ASP A 229 11.15 1.67 -12.73
N LEU A 230 10.14 0.80 -12.61
CA LEU A 230 10.34 -0.59 -12.18
C LEU A 230 11.25 -1.37 -13.15
N VAL A 231 11.14 -1.14 -14.47
CA VAL A 231 12.06 -1.73 -15.46
C VAL A 231 13.49 -1.22 -15.26
N ARG A 232 13.68 0.10 -15.12
CA ARG A 232 15.02 0.71 -14.93
C ARG A 232 15.69 0.25 -13.64
N ARG A 233 14.90 -0.02 -12.61
CA ARG A 233 15.37 -0.54 -11.31
C ARG A 233 15.64 -2.04 -11.33
N GLY A 234 15.29 -2.74 -12.41
CA GLY A 234 15.44 -4.19 -12.52
C GLY A 234 14.41 -4.99 -11.70
N VAL A 235 13.35 -4.33 -11.22
CA VAL A 235 12.28 -4.96 -10.42
C VAL A 235 11.35 -5.80 -11.31
N LEU A 236 11.22 -5.45 -12.59
CA LEU A 236 10.43 -6.20 -13.57
C LEU A 236 11.11 -6.24 -14.93
N THR A 237 10.77 -7.27 -15.73
CA THR A 237 11.22 -7.41 -17.12
C THR A 237 10.03 -7.56 -18.07
N LEU A 238 10.02 -6.77 -19.14
CA LEU A 238 9.02 -6.87 -20.21
C LEU A 238 9.53 -7.80 -21.31
N LYS A 239 8.69 -8.77 -21.69
CA LYS A 239 8.91 -9.59 -22.90
C LYS A 239 8.49 -8.86 -24.16
N SER A 240 7.36 -8.16 -24.11
CA SER A 240 6.84 -7.41 -25.24
C SER A 240 5.87 -6.29 -24.83
N PRO A 241 5.86 -5.15 -25.55
CA PRO A 241 6.91 -4.77 -26.49
C PRO A 241 8.24 -4.58 -25.74
N ALA A 242 9.36 -4.56 -26.47
CA ALA A 242 10.64 -4.26 -25.85
C ALA A 242 10.56 -2.89 -25.17
N PHE A 243 11.14 -2.80 -23.97
CA PHE A 243 11.31 -1.51 -23.30
C PHE A 243 12.40 -0.74 -24.04
N VAL A 244 12.04 0.44 -24.54
CA VAL A 244 12.96 1.35 -25.22
C VAL A 244 12.78 2.71 -24.60
N ASP A 245 13.88 3.23 -24.07
CA ASP A 245 13.95 4.56 -23.49
C ASP A 245 14.91 5.40 -24.32
N GLY A 246 14.59 6.68 -24.49
CA GLY A 246 15.40 7.61 -25.26
C GLY A 246 15.65 8.91 -24.51
N PRO A 247 16.47 9.82 -25.07
CA PRO A 247 16.74 11.12 -24.45
C PRO A 247 15.49 11.97 -24.20
N ALA A 248 14.44 11.76 -24.98
CA ALA A 248 13.14 12.45 -24.84
C ALA A 248 12.13 11.69 -23.96
N GLY A 249 12.55 10.60 -23.32
CA GLY A 249 11.71 9.73 -22.48
C GLY A 249 11.34 8.41 -23.15
N ILE A 250 10.28 7.79 -22.61
CA ILE A 250 9.87 6.42 -22.94
C ILE A 250 9.37 6.35 -24.39
N VAL A 251 10.05 5.56 -25.21
CA VAL A 251 9.68 5.30 -26.61
C VAL A 251 8.69 4.13 -26.71
N SER A 252 8.93 3.08 -25.92
CA SER A 252 8.10 1.87 -25.87
C SER A 252 8.20 1.21 -24.50
N PRO A 253 7.11 0.66 -23.93
CA PRO A 253 5.72 0.76 -24.40
C PRO A 253 5.16 2.19 -24.30
N LYS A 254 4.20 2.54 -25.14
CA LYS A 254 3.47 3.82 -25.03
C LYS A 254 2.46 3.81 -23.86
N PRO A 255 2.03 4.97 -23.35
CA PRO A 255 0.92 5.05 -22.39
C PRO A 255 -0.31 4.26 -22.84
N GLY A 256 -0.82 3.38 -21.97
CA GLY A 256 -1.98 2.53 -22.21
C GLY A 256 -1.72 1.31 -23.10
N GLN A 257 -0.52 1.15 -23.64
CA GLN A 257 -0.16 -0.03 -24.43
C GLN A 257 -0.13 -1.28 -23.54
N ARG A 258 -0.76 -2.36 -24.01
CA ARG A 258 -0.72 -3.67 -23.35
C ARG A 258 0.71 -4.22 -23.35
N VAL A 259 1.10 -4.85 -22.25
CA VAL A 259 2.43 -5.39 -22.06
C VAL A 259 2.39 -6.87 -21.69
N VAL A 260 3.54 -7.52 -21.82
CA VAL A 260 3.77 -8.91 -21.43
C VAL A 260 4.96 -8.94 -20.48
N VAL A 261 4.77 -9.46 -19.28
CA VAL A 261 5.79 -9.59 -18.24
C VAL A 261 6.38 -11.01 -18.28
N SER A 262 7.71 -11.12 -18.23
CA SER A 262 8.43 -12.41 -18.23
C SER A 262 9.74 -12.29 -17.47
N PRO A 263 10.05 -13.17 -16.49
CA PRO A 263 9.16 -14.22 -15.95
C PRO A 263 7.89 -13.63 -15.32
N PRO A 264 6.84 -14.45 -15.03
CA PRO A 264 5.58 -13.96 -14.46
C PRO A 264 5.75 -13.73 -12.96
N SER A 265 6.65 -12.85 -12.57
CA SER A 265 7.00 -12.58 -11.19
C SER A 265 7.32 -11.10 -10.98
N PHE A 266 7.11 -10.65 -9.75
CA PHE A 266 7.55 -9.35 -9.27
C PHE A 266 8.44 -9.62 -8.05
N GLY A 267 9.72 -9.26 -8.14
CA GLY A 267 10.70 -9.70 -7.14
C GLY A 267 10.77 -11.23 -7.04
N THR A 268 10.66 -11.76 -5.82
CA THR A 268 10.74 -13.19 -5.49
C THR A 268 9.41 -13.93 -5.67
N VAL A 269 8.30 -13.22 -5.87
CA VAL A 269 6.97 -13.80 -5.85
C VAL A 269 6.46 -14.04 -7.27
N ARG A 270 6.08 -15.29 -7.55
CA ARG A 270 5.57 -15.72 -8.85
C ARG A 270 4.05 -15.65 -8.91
N TYR A 271 3.51 -15.22 -10.04
CA TYR A 271 2.10 -15.38 -10.40
C TYR A 271 1.94 -16.65 -11.23
N THR A 272 1.25 -17.63 -10.67
CA THR A 272 1.05 -18.96 -11.29
C THR A 272 -0.38 -19.10 -11.80
N ASN A 273 -0.52 -19.22 -13.12
CA ASN A 273 -1.80 -19.48 -13.78
C ASN A 273 -2.20 -20.95 -13.58
N GLN A 274 -3.28 -21.22 -12.84
CA GLN A 274 -3.72 -22.58 -12.57
C GLN A 274 -4.47 -23.25 -13.74
N ILE A 275 -4.93 -22.46 -14.72
CA ILE A 275 -5.54 -22.97 -15.96
C ILE A 275 -4.45 -23.32 -16.98
N ALA A 276 -3.38 -22.54 -17.02
CA ALA A 276 -2.21 -22.77 -17.89
C ALA A 276 -0.89 -22.73 -17.11
N PRO A 277 -0.59 -23.74 -16.26
CA PRO A 277 0.58 -23.72 -15.37
C PRO A 277 1.93 -23.66 -16.09
N ALA A 278 1.98 -24.09 -17.36
CA ALA A 278 3.16 -24.02 -18.21
C ALA A 278 3.45 -22.60 -18.73
N SER A 279 2.57 -21.62 -18.49
CA SER A 279 2.82 -20.24 -18.91
C SER A 279 4.06 -19.68 -18.22
N ALA A 280 4.93 -19.07 -19.02
CA ALA A 280 6.11 -18.36 -18.57
C ALA A 280 5.92 -16.83 -18.60
N VAL A 281 4.69 -16.36 -18.77
CA VAL A 281 4.37 -14.93 -18.93
C VAL A 281 3.06 -14.55 -18.25
N ILE A 282 2.93 -13.26 -17.97
CA ILE A 282 1.64 -12.58 -17.78
C ILE A 282 1.45 -11.71 -19.03
N ASP A 283 0.47 -12.01 -19.88
CA ASP A 283 0.21 -11.31 -21.13
C ASP A 283 -1.05 -10.43 -21.08
N ASN A 284 -1.29 -9.68 -22.16
CA ASN A 284 -2.40 -8.73 -22.30
C ASN A 284 -2.60 -7.81 -21.07
N LEU A 285 -1.51 -7.35 -20.45
CA LEU A 285 -1.58 -6.64 -19.18
C LEU A 285 -1.69 -5.13 -19.38
N ASP A 286 -2.68 -4.51 -18.72
CA ASP A 286 -2.75 -3.05 -18.61
C ASP A 286 -1.67 -2.53 -17.65
N GLN A 287 -1.10 -1.37 -17.96
CA GLN A 287 0.01 -0.80 -17.17
C GLN A 287 -0.42 -0.47 -15.74
N SER A 288 -1.65 -0.02 -15.50
CA SER A 288 -2.15 0.23 -14.13
C SER A 288 -2.36 -1.08 -13.37
N MET A 289 -2.82 -2.13 -14.07
CA MET A 289 -2.93 -3.47 -13.48
C MET A 289 -1.56 -4.03 -13.11
N LEU A 290 -0.54 -3.83 -13.95
CA LEU A 290 0.84 -4.20 -13.63
C LEU A 290 1.32 -3.55 -12.33
N ILE A 291 1.04 -2.25 -12.13
CA ILE A 291 1.38 -1.55 -10.87
C ILE A 291 0.62 -2.16 -9.68
N ALA A 292 -0.67 -2.49 -9.84
CA ALA A 292 -1.43 -3.15 -8.79
C ALA A 292 -0.85 -4.53 -8.42
N LEU A 293 -0.45 -5.36 -9.39
CA LEU A 293 0.17 -6.66 -9.13
C LEU A 293 1.51 -6.51 -8.38
N TYR A 294 2.34 -5.56 -8.79
CA TYR A 294 3.59 -5.26 -8.10
C TYR A 294 3.34 -4.83 -6.64
N ARG A 295 2.37 -3.94 -6.39
CA ARG A 295 2.05 -3.49 -5.02
C ARG A 295 1.39 -4.58 -4.18
N LEU A 296 0.54 -5.43 -4.77
CA LEU A 296 -0.07 -6.58 -4.10
C LEU A 296 1.01 -7.54 -3.58
N THR A 297 2.03 -7.79 -4.42
CA THR A 297 3.18 -8.62 -4.05
C THR A 297 3.84 -8.08 -2.78
N ARG A 298 4.13 -6.77 -2.75
CA ARG A 298 4.74 -6.12 -1.57
C ARG A 298 3.87 -6.18 -0.33
N TRP A 299 2.55 -6.04 -0.48
CA TRP A 299 1.61 -6.13 0.65
C TRP A 299 1.57 -7.54 1.25
N ILE A 300 1.49 -8.55 0.40
CA ILE A 300 1.40 -9.95 0.80
C ILE A 300 2.71 -10.45 1.43
N ASP A 301 3.85 -10.02 0.89
CA ASP A 301 5.19 -10.44 1.34
C ASP A 301 5.80 -9.46 2.38
N SER A 302 4.98 -8.63 3.03
CA SER A 302 5.44 -7.60 3.98
C SER A 302 5.77 -8.14 5.38
N SER A 303 5.28 -9.34 5.69
CA SER A 303 5.48 -10.05 6.95
C SER A 303 5.23 -11.53 6.73
N ALA A 304 5.67 -12.37 7.68
CA ALA A 304 5.34 -13.79 7.67
C ALA A 304 3.83 -14.02 7.41
N PRO A 305 3.47 -15.05 6.64
CA PRO A 305 4.32 -16.11 6.08
C PRO A 305 5.17 -15.66 4.87
N ASP A 306 6.21 -16.43 4.53
CA ASP A 306 7.02 -16.20 3.33
C ASP A 306 6.25 -16.68 2.10
N VAL A 307 5.60 -15.77 1.38
CA VAL A 307 4.77 -16.11 0.21
C VAL A 307 5.63 -16.14 -1.05
N THR A 308 5.70 -17.29 -1.71
CA THR A 308 6.50 -17.43 -2.94
C THR A 308 5.65 -17.44 -4.20
N GLU A 309 4.35 -17.76 -4.09
CA GLU A 309 3.43 -17.79 -5.23
C GLU A 309 2.05 -17.19 -4.91
N LEU A 310 1.55 -16.36 -5.83
CA LEU A 310 0.13 -16.05 -5.97
C LEU A 310 -0.46 -16.90 -7.08
N LEU A 311 -1.52 -17.63 -6.78
CA LEU A 311 -2.22 -18.48 -7.73
C LEU A 311 -3.38 -17.69 -8.34
N HIS A 312 -3.56 -17.81 -9.65
CA HIS A 312 -4.66 -17.13 -10.33
C HIS A 312 -5.31 -18.01 -11.40
N LEU A 313 -6.59 -17.74 -11.70
CA LEU A 313 -7.31 -18.36 -12.81
C LEU A 313 -7.24 -17.52 -14.08
N GLY A 314 -6.95 -16.22 -13.96
CA GLY A 314 -6.84 -15.31 -15.08
C GLY A 314 -6.26 -13.98 -14.64
N ILE A 315 -5.33 -13.47 -15.45
CA ILE A 315 -4.91 -12.07 -15.42
C ILE A 315 -4.93 -11.66 -16.88
N GLY A 316 -5.79 -10.73 -17.24
CA GLY A 316 -5.85 -10.18 -18.58
C GLY A 316 -5.89 -11.22 -19.71
N HIS A 317 -7.04 -11.68 -20.20
CA HIS A 317 -7.05 -12.57 -21.38
C HIS A 317 -7.90 -12.01 -22.50
N GLY A 318 -7.63 -12.29 -23.78
CA GLY A 318 -8.20 -11.59 -24.96
C GLY A 318 -9.28 -12.34 -25.76
N GLY A 319 -10.41 -12.63 -25.14
CA GLY A 319 -11.64 -13.04 -25.84
C GLY A 319 -12.30 -11.88 -26.63
N PRO A 320 -13.33 -12.17 -27.45
CA PRO A 320 -13.91 -11.17 -28.37
C PRO A 320 -14.74 -10.07 -27.67
N ASN A 321 -15.08 -10.25 -26.38
CA ASN A 321 -15.94 -9.31 -25.67
C ASN A 321 -15.13 -8.17 -25.07
N LEU A 322 -15.03 -7.04 -25.77
CA LEU A 322 -14.28 -5.87 -25.32
C LEU A 322 -14.84 -5.22 -24.03
N LYS A 323 -16.03 -5.61 -23.57
CA LYS A 323 -16.64 -5.16 -22.30
C LYS A 323 -16.25 -6.01 -21.10
N ASP A 324 -15.38 -6.99 -21.28
CA ASP A 324 -14.85 -7.82 -20.21
C ASP A 324 -13.53 -7.22 -19.68
N CYS A 325 -13.43 -7.06 -18.37
CA CYS A 325 -12.27 -6.48 -17.71
C CYS A 325 -11.00 -7.34 -17.88
N HIS A 326 -11.16 -8.66 -18.03
CA HIS A 326 -10.06 -9.55 -18.41
C HIS A 326 -9.59 -9.26 -19.85
N ASN A 327 -10.53 -9.09 -20.79
CA ASN A 327 -10.19 -8.68 -22.18
C ASN A 327 -9.52 -7.31 -22.24
N GLN A 328 -9.80 -6.44 -21.28
CA GLN A 328 -9.10 -5.17 -21.12
C GLN A 328 -7.76 -5.28 -20.38
N GLY A 329 -7.33 -6.44 -19.88
CA GLY A 329 -6.05 -6.55 -19.17
C GLY A 329 -6.04 -5.98 -17.76
N ARG A 330 -7.22 -5.77 -17.16
CA ARG A 330 -7.40 -4.97 -15.94
C ARG A 330 -7.97 -5.74 -14.76
N ALA A 331 -8.02 -7.07 -14.88
CA ALA A 331 -8.57 -7.93 -13.85
C ALA A 331 -7.58 -9.03 -13.42
N LEU A 332 -7.73 -9.46 -12.17
CA LEU A 332 -7.08 -10.61 -11.55
C LEU A 332 -8.16 -11.47 -10.91
N ASP A 333 -8.19 -12.75 -11.28
CA ASP A 333 -8.93 -13.79 -10.58
C ASP A 333 -7.97 -14.51 -9.64
N LEU A 334 -7.77 -13.95 -8.44
CA LEU A 334 -6.87 -14.49 -7.42
C LEU A 334 -7.49 -15.74 -6.80
N SER A 335 -6.84 -16.88 -6.95
CA SER A 335 -7.40 -18.17 -6.54
C SER A 335 -6.66 -18.83 -5.39
N GLY A 336 -5.53 -18.27 -4.95
CA GLY A 336 -4.78 -18.80 -3.82
C GLY A 336 -3.37 -18.26 -3.64
N PHE A 337 -2.68 -18.88 -2.69
CA PHE A 337 -1.31 -18.58 -2.29
C PHE A 337 -0.54 -19.87 -2.03
N ALA A 338 0.77 -19.83 -2.20
CA ALA A 338 1.69 -20.86 -1.72
C ALA A 338 2.98 -20.23 -1.18
N GLY A 339 3.62 -20.93 -0.26
CA GLY A 339 4.83 -20.43 0.41
C GLY A 339 5.22 -21.28 1.61
N GLN A 340 5.89 -20.65 2.57
CA GLN A 340 6.29 -21.28 3.84
C GLN A 340 5.83 -20.45 5.03
N SER A 341 5.36 -21.13 6.08
CA SER A 341 5.03 -20.55 7.38
C SER A 341 5.70 -21.39 8.45
N ASP A 342 6.53 -20.79 9.31
CA ASP A 342 7.25 -21.49 10.39
C ASP A 342 8.01 -22.75 9.90
N GLY A 343 8.64 -22.65 8.72
CA GLY A 343 9.37 -23.75 8.09
C GLY A 343 8.50 -24.83 7.42
N ALA A 344 7.16 -24.74 7.53
CA ALA A 344 6.23 -25.65 6.88
C ALA A 344 5.70 -25.06 5.56
N ALA A 345 5.79 -25.83 4.48
CA ALA A 345 5.20 -25.45 3.21
C ALA A 345 3.67 -25.41 3.30
N PHE A 346 3.05 -24.42 2.65
CA PHE A 346 1.60 -24.33 2.55
C PHE A 346 1.14 -24.06 1.13
N THR A 347 -0.09 -24.46 0.86
CA THR A 347 -0.89 -23.95 -0.25
C THR A 347 -2.29 -23.69 0.30
N ARG A 348 -2.88 -22.56 -0.09
CA ARG A 348 -4.26 -22.18 0.24
C ARG A 348 -4.94 -21.73 -1.02
N SER A 349 -6.02 -22.40 -1.42
CA SER A 349 -6.82 -22.10 -2.59
C SER A 349 -8.28 -21.90 -2.22
N VAL A 350 -8.91 -20.92 -2.87
CA VAL A 350 -10.35 -20.66 -2.72
C VAL A 350 -11.15 -21.91 -3.07
N LYS A 351 -10.82 -22.59 -4.17
CA LYS A 351 -11.57 -23.77 -4.62
C LYS A 351 -11.42 -24.97 -3.69
N LYS A 352 -10.18 -25.32 -3.37
CA LYS A 352 -9.85 -26.59 -2.69
C LYS A 352 -10.05 -26.50 -1.19
N ASP A 353 -9.63 -25.39 -0.60
CA ASP A 353 -9.64 -25.22 0.84
C ASP A 353 -10.92 -24.51 1.26
N TRP A 354 -11.16 -23.29 0.76
CA TRP A 354 -12.27 -22.47 1.25
C TRP A 354 -13.65 -22.99 0.84
N GLY A 355 -13.79 -23.47 -0.41
CA GLY A 355 -15.04 -23.98 -0.94
C GLY A 355 -15.62 -25.14 -0.13
N ASN A 356 -14.78 -25.87 0.60
CA ASN A 356 -15.17 -27.00 1.43
C ASN A 356 -15.35 -26.65 2.92
N LEU A 357 -14.98 -25.44 3.35
CA LEU A 357 -15.14 -25.02 4.74
C LEU A 357 -16.61 -24.71 5.07
N PRO A 358 -17.07 -25.07 6.28
CA PRO A 358 -18.40 -24.68 6.75
C PRO A 358 -18.47 -23.16 6.93
N ARG A 359 -19.63 -22.55 6.69
CA ARG A 359 -19.87 -21.12 7.01
C ARG A 359 -20.16 -20.97 8.51
N PRO A 360 -19.28 -20.32 9.30
CA PRO A 360 -19.57 -20.10 10.72
C PRO A 360 -20.79 -19.19 10.91
N PRO A 361 -21.59 -19.36 11.98
CA PRO A 361 -22.71 -18.46 12.27
C PRO A 361 -22.25 -17.00 12.34
N GLY A 362 -22.99 -16.10 11.67
CA GLY A 362 -22.69 -14.66 11.67
C GLY A 362 -21.55 -14.21 10.74
N VAL A 363 -20.80 -15.13 10.11
CA VAL A 363 -19.73 -14.79 9.17
C VAL A 363 -20.25 -14.88 7.74
N LYS A 364 -20.01 -13.83 6.93
CA LYS A 364 -20.46 -13.78 5.53
C LYS A 364 -19.70 -14.79 4.65
N VAL A 365 -18.41 -15.00 4.93
CA VAL A 365 -17.50 -15.92 4.23
C VAL A 365 -17.27 -17.23 4.99
N ARG A 366 -16.91 -18.31 4.30
CA ARG A 366 -16.68 -19.65 4.88
C ARG A 366 -15.40 -19.77 5.71
N ILE A 367 -14.45 -18.86 5.52
CA ILE A 367 -13.21 -18.83 6.28
C ILE A 367 -13.29 -17.85 7.45
N SER A 368 -12.70 -18.21 8.58
CA SER A 368 -12.50 -17.34 9.73
C SER A 368 -11.15 -17.64 10.38
N PRO A 369 -10.65 -16.77 11.28
CA PRO A 369 -9.43 -17.04 12.03
C PRO A 369 -9.50 -18.36 12.82
N ALA A 370 -10.69 -18.79 13.22
CA ALA A 370 -10.88 -20.03 13.99
C ALA A 370 -10.82 -21.30 13.13
N THR A 371 -11.06 -21.21 11.82
CA THR A 371 -11.04 -22.37 10.91
C THR A 371 -9.72 -22.49 10.14
N ASP A 372 -9.17 -21.38 9.67
CA ASP A 372 -7.88 -21.32 8.97
C ASP A 372 -7.29 -19.92 9.10
N ALA A 373 -6.58 -19.65 10.20
CA ALA A 373 -6.00 -18.34 10.49
C ALA A 373 -5.07 -17.85 9.38
N LEU A 374 -4.24 -18.75 8.83
CA LEU A 374 -3.29 -18.44 7.75
C LEU A 374 -4.02 -17.99 6.49
N GLY A 375 -4.97 -18.81 6.01
CA GLY A 375 -5.78 -18.45 4.85
C GLY A 375 -6.59 -17.18 5.09
N TYR A 376 -7.21 -17.03 6.26
CA TYR A 376 -7.98 -15.85 6.60
C TYR A 376 -7.13 -14.59 6.50
N GLY A 377 -5.93 -14.59 7.10
CA GLY A 377 -5.00 -13.46 7.06
C GLY A 377 -4.61 -13.08 5.64
N LEU A 378 -4.09 -14.04 4.87
CA LEU A 378 -3.60 -13.79 3.50
C LEU A 378 -4.65 -13.17 2.58
N PHE A 379 -5.85 -13.73 2.58
CA PHE A 379 -6.92 -13.21 1.73
C PHE A 379 -7.58 -11.95 2.29
N THR A 380 -7.54 -11.72 3.60
CA THR A 380 -7.94 -10.42 4.18
C THR A 380 -6.98 -9.33 3.74
N THR A 381 -5.66 -9.59 3.73
CA THR A 381 -4.64 -8.69 3.18
C THR A 381 -4.91 -8.39 1.72
N ALA A 382 -5.14 -9.42 0.89
CA ALA A 382 -5.43 -9.25 -0.53
C ALA A 382 -6.73 -8.47 -0.78
N PHE A 383 -7.76 -8.69 0.04
CA PHE A 383 -9.02 -7.95 -0.05
C PHE A 383 -8.86 -6.48 0.36
N ARG A 384 -8.21 -6.19 1.49
CA ARG A 384 -7.97 -4.81 1.95
C ARG A 384 -7.06 -4.06 0.97
N PHE A 385 -6.04 -4.72 0.43
CA PHE A 385 -5.26 -4.21 -0.70
C PHE A 385 -6.18 -3.78 -1.86
N ALA A 386 -7.09 -4.66 -2.28
CA ALA A 386 -8.01 -4.36 -3.37
C ALA A 386 -8.89 -3.16 -3.04
N THR A 387 -9.40 -3.01 -1.81
CA THR A 387 -10.19 -1.83 -1.39
C THR A 387 -9.45 -0.51 -1.54
N PHE A 388 -8.11 -0.57 -1.52
CA PHE A 388 -7.28 0.60 -1.69
C PHE A 388 -6.77 0.80 -3.12
N GLU A 389 -6.48 -0.25 -3.90
CA GLU A 389 -5.80 -0.15 -5.21
C GLU A 389 -6.73 -0.41 -6.41
N CYS A 390 -7.78 -1.18 -6.18
CA CYS A 390 -8.74 -1.62 -7.19
C CYS A 390 -10.05 -0.82 -7.11
N GLU A 391 -10.85 -0.88 -8.17
CA GLU A 391 -12.21 -0.32 -8.20
C GLU A 391 -13.24 -1.45 -8.19
N ALA A 392 -14.34 -1.22 -7.50
CA ALA A 392 -15.52 -2.04 -7.65
C ALA A 392 -16.79 -1.21 -7.52
N THR A 393 -17.85 -1.60 -8.24
CA THR A 393 -19.11 -0.84 -8.35
C THR A 393 -19.73 -0.50 -7.00
N ALA A 394 -19.53 -1.36 -6.00
CA ALA A 394 -20.05 -1.14 -4.65
C ALA A 394 -19.13 -0.27 -3.76
N ILE A 395 -17.88 0.00 -4.13
CA ILE A 395 -17.00 0.98 -3.43
C ILE A 395 -17.25 2.38 -3.97
N GLY A 396 -17.48 2.50 -5.28
CA GLY A 396 -17.61 3.79 -5.95
C GLY A 396 -16.26 4.49 -6.14
N PRO A 397 -16.25 5.70 -6.73
CA PRO A 397 -15.02 6.44 -7.01
C PRO A 397 -14.37 7.02 -5.74
N ALA A 398 -15.15 7.19 -4.67
CA ALA A 398 -14.65 7.65 -3.38
C ALA A 398 -14.16 6.45 -2.56
N ASN A 399 -12.92 6.52 -2.08
CA ASN A 399 -12.38 5.57 -1.11
C ASN A 399 -13.40 5.38 0.03
N LYS A 400 -13.91 4.15 0.20
CA LYS A 400 -14.73 3.85 1.38
C LYS A 400 -13.83 3.79 2.59
N TRP A 401 -13.89 4.83 3.39
CA TRP A 401 -13.42 4.84 4.77
C TRP A 401 -14.62 4.67 5.71
N PRO A 402 -14.55 3.79 6.73
CA PRO A 402 -13.50 2.80 6.96
C PRO A 402 -13.48 1.72 5.87
N MET A 403 -12.34 1.04 5.70
CA MET A 403 -12.22 -0.05 4.73
C MET A 403 -13.19 -1.19 5.08
N PRO A 404 -13.90 -1.79 4.10
CA PRO A 404 -14.72 -2.96 4.36
C PRO A 404 -13.93 -4.16 4.87
N GLU A 405 -14.57 -4.99 5.69
CA GLU A 405 -14.03 -6.31 6.06
C GLU A 405 -14.22 -7.35 4.95
N LEU A 406 -13.46 -8.44 5.02
CA LEU A 406 -13.59 -9.59 4.12
C LEU A 406 -15.06 -10.06 4.05
N GLY A 407 -15.64 -10.07 2.85
CA GLY A 407 -17.06 -10.39 2.62
C GLY A 407 -18.03 -9.20 2.77
N GLY A 408 -17.50 -7.98 2.98
CA GLY A 408 -18.23 -6.72 2.91
C GLY A 408 -18.67 -6.35 1.49
N THR A 409 -19.48 -5.29 1.36
CA THR A 409 -19.88 -4.78 0.04
C THR A 409 -18.69 -4.08 -0.63
N GLY A 410 -18.47 -4.35 -1.90
CA GLY A 410 -17.32 -3.75 -2.60
C GLY A 410 -16.86 -4.68 -3.71
N PHE A 411 -16.09 -5.72 -3.36
CA PHE A 411 -15.56 -6.69 -4.31
C PHE A 411 -16.36 -7.99 -4.38
N VAL A 412 -16.13 -8.68 -5.48
CA VAL A 412 -16.65 -10.00 -5.78
C VAL A 412 -15.73 -11.02 -5.11
N ILE A 413 -15.95 -11.27 -3.80
CA ILE A 413 -15.51 -12.51 -3.14
C ILE A 413 -16.71 -13.45 -3.16
N TYR A 414 -16.78 -14.32 -4.16
CA TYR A 414 -17.76 -15.40 -4.20
C TYR A 414 -16.96 -16.69 -3.95
N PRO A 415 -17.44 -17.66 -3.17
CA PRO A 415 -18.79 -18.26 -3.23
C PRO A 415 -19.83 -17.69 -2.25
N ASP A 416 -19.51 -16.60 -1.53
CA ASP A 416 -20.12 -16.32 -0.23
C ASP A 416 -21.04 -15.10 -0.10
N TYR A 417 -21.41 -14.47 -1.21
CA TYR A 417 -22.46 -13.45 -1.22
C TYR A 417 -23.80 -13.95 -0.68
N ALA A 418 -24.66 -13.01 -0.24
CA ALA A 418 -25.91 -13.30 0.45
C ALA A 418 -26.73 -14.41 -0.25
N PRO A 419 -27.30 -15.37 0.49
CA PRO A 419 -28.08 -16.47 -0.08
C PRO A 419 -29.38 -16.02 -0.76
N ASP A 420 -29.69 -14.73 -0.74
CA ASP A 420 -31.00 -14.17 -1.06
C ASP A 420 -31.16 -13.83 -2.55
N ALA A 421 -30.14 -14.04 -3.38
CA ALA A 421 -30.27 -13.89 -4.82
C ALA A 421 -31.26 -14.96 -5.34
N PRO A 422 -32.41 -14.57 -5.93
CA PRO A 422 -33.38 -15.54 -6.42
C PRO A 422 -32.73 -16.50 -7.42
N ALA A 423 -33.09 -17.79 -7.32
CA ALA A 423 -32.64 -18.79 -8.28
C ALA A 423 -32.96 -18.33 -9.71
N GLY A 424 -31.96 -18.39 -10.62
CA GLY A 424 -32.10 -17.91 -12.00
C GLY A 424 -31.85 -16.41 -12.21
N SER A 425 -31.56 -15.63 -11.16
CA SER A 425 -31.14 -14.23 -11.31
C SER A 425 -29.71 -14.12 -11.87
N ALA A 426 -29.37 -12.98 -12.47
CA ALA A 426 -27.99 -12.68 -12.90
C ALA A 426 -26.99 -12.79 -11.74
N ASN A 427 -27.39 -12.42 -10.52
CA ASN A 427 -26.58 -12.57 -9.31
C ASN A 427 -26.31 -14.04 -8.95
N ALA A 428 -27.28 -14.94 -9.17
CA ALA A 428 -27.08 -16.37 -8.96
C ALA A 428 -26.09 -16.98 -9.97
N ALA A 429 -26.12 -16.53 -11.23
CA ALA A 429 -25.16 -16.95 -12.25
C ALA A 429 -23.73 -16.45 -11.97
N LEU A 430 -23.59 -15.18 -11.56
CA LEU A 430 -22.30 -14.60 -11.15
C LEU A 430 -21.69 -15.36 -9.98
N ARG A 431 -22.50 -15.82 -9.02
CA ARG A 431 -22.04 -16.64 -7.89
C ARG A 431 -21.37 -17.93 -8.35
N GLN A 432 -21.99 -18.65 -9.29
CA GLN A 432 -21.43 -19.90 -9.79
C GLN A 432 -20.11 -19.66 -10.54
N ALA A 433 -20.02 -18.55 -11.29
CA ALA A 433 -18.84 -18.21 -12.08
C ALA A 433 -17.63 -17.81 -11.23
N HIS A 434 -17.84 -17.29 -10.01
CA HIS A 434 -16.77 -16.75 -9.15
C HIS A 434 -16.54 -17.57 -7.88
N GLN A 435 -17.02 -18.82 -7.81
CA GLN A 435 -16.95 -19.64 -6.59
C GLN A 435 -15.54 -20.10 -6.18
N ASP A 436 -14.55 -19.92 -7.05
CA ASP A 436 -13.20 -20.45 -6.92
C ASP A 436 -12.09 -19.39 -6.97
N HIS A 437 -12.42 -18.10 -6.87
CA HIS A 437 -11.45 -17.01 -6.86
C HIS A 437 -12.02 -15.69 -6.27
N VAL A 438 -11.12 -14.77 -5.95
CA VAL A 438 -11.41 -13.36 -5.64
C VAL A 438 -11.14 -12.53 -6.88
N HIS A 439 -12.19 -11.92 -7.42
CA HIS A 439 -12.06 -11.05 -8.59
C HIS A 439 -11.71 -9.62 -8.18
N MET A 440 -10.59 -9.13 -8.71
CA MET A 440 -10.08 -7.78 -8.49
C MET A 440 -9.94 -7.07 -9.83
N GLN A 441 -10.38 -5.82 -9.91
CA GLN A 441 -10.31 -5.03 -11.13
C GLN A 441 -9.75 -3.63 -10.86
N VAL A 442 -8.82 -3.16 -11.70
CA VAL A 442 -8.27 -1.80 -11.59
C VAL A 442 -9.06 -0.86 -12.47
N GLY A 443 -9.91 -0.02 -11.86
CA GLY A 443 -10.73 1.03 -12.50
C GLY A 443 -11.96 0.50 -13.30
N VAL A 444 -12.89 1.38 -13.70
CA VAL A 444 -14.10 1.00 -14.46
C VAL A 444 -13.77 0.39 -15.81
N THR A 445 -14.51 -0.65 -16.21
CA THR A 445 -14.48 -1.20 -17.58
C THR A 445 -14.82 -0.07 -18.56
N VAL A 446 -13.87 0.28 -19.45
CA VAL A 446 -14.09 1.36 -20.41
C VAL A 446 -15.02 0.82 -21.51
N LEU A 447 -16.15 1.49 -21.72
CA LEU A 447 -17.01 1.20 -22.86
C LEU A 447 -16.39 1.86 -24.12
N PRO A 448 -16.40 1.18 -25.28
CA PRO A 448 -15.79 1.69 -26.51
C PRO A 448 -16.44 2.97 -27.03
#